data_AF-S9V875-F1
#
_entry.id   AF-S9V875-F1
#
_cell.length_a   1.000
_cell.length_b   1.000
_cell.length_c   1.000
_cell.angle_alpha   90.00
_cell.angle_beta   90.00
_cell.angle_gamma   90.00
#
_symmetry.space_group_name_H-M   'P 1'
#
loop_
_entity.id
_entity.type
_entity.pdbx_description
1 polymer ?
#
loop_
_entity_poly.entity_id
_entity_poly.type
_entity_poly.pdbx_seq_one_letter_code
_entity_poly.pdbx_strand_id
1 'polypeptide(L)'
;MGCGYSTFSAQEDIVWRFGGPPEEPLKAIKMFPKKQNGLLFRLLYDEGERWAFYNDTKEYEFHIRYYFSRESDIEALGHATLSELENGNKLVEIIVYPKETEDFMVGVPGSYTSTVEAMPLSERFKHEKLKEQFDEKVEKKEEKEEAKMIHRKN
;
A
#
# COMPACT_ATOMS: atom_id res chain seq x y z
N MET A 1 22.61 10.50 19.72
CA MET A 1 21.46 11.40 19.49
C MET A 1 21.43 11.75 18.01
N GLY A 2 20.49 11.17 17.26
CA GLY A 2 20.38 11.37 15.81
C GLY A 2 18.95 11.11 15.36
N CYS A 3 18.01 11.91 15.86
CA CYS A 3 16.63 11.90 15.36
C CYS A 3 16.64 12.56 13.97
N GLY A 4 16.69 11.73 12.92
CA GLY A 4 16.56 12.17 11.54
C GLY A 4 15.14 12.65 11.24
N TYR A 5 15.00 13.96 11.09
CA TYR A 5 13.95 14.67 10.34
C TYR A 5 12.50 14.18 10.47
N SER A 6 11.82 14.65 11.52
CA SER A 6 10.41 15.06 11.38
C SER A 6 10.40 16.49 10.86
N THR A 7 10.38 16.66 9.54
CA THR A 7 9.82 17.91 9.02
C THR A 7 8.32 17.77 9.14
N PHE A 8 7.78 18.58 10.05
CA PHE A 8 6.37 18.93 10.16
C PHE A 8 5.87 19.36 8.77
N SER A 9 5.51 18.42 7.90
CA SER A 9 4.67 18.71 6.74
C SER A 9 3.28 18.86 7.30
N ALA A 10 2.89 20.12 7.51
CA ALA A 10 1.51 20.50 7.76
C ALA A 10 0.62 19.79 6.73
N GLN A 11 -0.58 19.41 7.17
CA GLN A 11 -1.57 18.64 6.42
C GLN A 11 -2.05 19.32 5.11
N GLU A 12 -1.47 20.44 4.70
CA GLU A 12 -1.92 21.28 3.57
C GLU A 12 -1.21 21.03 2.23
N ASP A 13 -0.10 20.27 2.19
CA ASP A 13 0.70 20.08 0.95
C ASP A 13 0.52 18.70 0.27
N ILE A 14 -0.44 17.88 0.69
CA ILE A 14 -0.68 16.58 0.08
C ILE A 14 -1.50 16.75 -1.20
N VAL A 15 -0.90 16.41 -2.34
CA VAL A 15 -1.55 16.47 -3.65
C VAL A 15 -1.50 15.09 -4.29
N TRP A 16 -2.67 14.49 -4.48
CA TRP A 16 -2.84 13.22 -5.19
C TRP A 16 -2.91 13.48 -6.69
N ARG A 17 -2.14 12.72 -7.48
CA ARG A 17 -2.14 12.81 -8.94
C ARG A 17 -3.02 11.76 -9.59
N PHE A 18 -3.21 10.60 -8.95
CA PHE A 18 -3.90 9.46 -9.53
C PHE A 18 -5.06 8.94 -8.66
N GLY A 19 -5.83 9.85 -8.09
CA GLY A 19 -7.06 9.56 -7.36
C GLY A 19 -6.93 9.57 -5.84
N GLY A 20 -5.73 9.32 -5.31
CA GLY A 20 -5.51 9.20 -3.87
C GLY A 20 -5.95 7.84 -3.32
N PRO A 21 -5.90 7.66 -2.00
CA PRO A 21 -6.43 6.48 -1.35
C PRO A 21 -7.96 6.40 -1.43
N PRO A 22 -8.55 5.19 -1.39
CA PRO A 22 -10.00 4.99 -1.47
C PRO A 22 -10.74 5.53 -0.24
N GLU A 23 -10.05 5.59 0.91
CA GLU A 23 -10.55 6.14 2.17
C GLU A 23 -9.67 7.33 2.57
N GLU A 24 -10.30 8.42 3.04
CA GLU A 24 -9.58 9.60 3.53
C GLU A 24 -8.81 9.28 4.82
N PRO A 25 -7.47 9.40 4.82
CA PRO A 25 -6.67 9.07 5.99
C PRO A 25 -6.75 10.17 7.03
N LEU A 26 -6.63 9.80 8.30
CA LEU A 26 -6.44 10.75 9.41
C LEU A 26 -5.16 11.58 9.18
N LYS A 27 -4.12 10.95 8.64
CA LYS A 27 -2.88 11.63 8.27
C LYS A 27 -2.18 10.93 7.11
N ALA A 28 -1.71 11.71 6.15
CA ALA A 28 -0.81 11.26 5.10
C ALA A 28 0.60 11.85 5.29
N ILE A 29 1.62 11.04 5.04
CA ILE A 29 3.04 11.41 5.18
C ILE A 29 3.76 11.09 3.87
N LYS A 30 4.38 12.11 3.25
CA LYS A 30 5.22 11.92 2.06
C LYS A 30 6.47 11.13 2.42
N MET A 31 6.67 9.98 1.78
CA MET A 31 7.89 9.18 1.96
C MET A 31 9.08 9.78 1.20
N PHE A 32 8.83 10.51 0.10
CA PHE A 32 9.85 11.23 -0.66
C PHE A 32 9.54 12.74 -0.74
N PRO A 33 9.64 13.50 0.36
CA PRO A 33 9.16 14.89 0.44
C PRO A 33 9.86 15.85 -0.53
N LYS A 34 11.10 15.55 -0.94
CA LYS A 34 11.88 16.36 -1.88
C LYS A 34 11.71 15.95 -3.35
N LYS A 35 10.81 15.01 -3.66
CA LYS A 35 10.62 14.45 -5.00
C LYS A 35 9.17 14.61 -5.45
N GLN A 36 8.97 15.39 -6.50
CA GLN A 36 7.66 15.59 -7.13
C GLN A 36 6.58 15.92 -6.08
N ASN A 37 5.46 15.19 -6.04
CA ASN A 37 4.40 15.36 -5.04
C ASN A 37 4.60 14.53 -3.76
N GLY A 38 5.63 13.69 -3.68
CA GLY A 38 5.85 12.75 -2.58
C GLY A 38 6.04 11.31 -3.05
N LEU A 39 5.55 10.97 -4.25
CA LEU A 39 5.57 9.65 -4.94
C LEU A 39 4.86 8.51 -4.20
N LEU A 40 5.21 8.27 -2.95
CA LEU A 40 4.62 7.28 -2.06
C LEU A 40 4.22 7.97 -0.76
N PHE A 41 3.06 7.60 -0.24
CA PHE A 41 2.51 8.19 0.96
C PHE A 41 2.22 7.10 1.98
N ARG A 42 2.71 7.28 3.21
CA ARG A 42 2.25 6.49 4.36
C ARG A 42 0.97 7.11 4.90
N LEU A 43 -0.06 6.29 5.00
CA LEU A 43 -1.40 6.68 5.43
C LEU A 43 -1.63 6.13 6.83
N LEU A 44 -2.21 6.95 7.69
CA LEU A 44 -2.61 6.58 9.04
C LEU A 44 -4.13 6.69 9.14
N TYR A 45 -4.75 5.61 9.60
CA TYR A 45 -6.18 5.49 9.89
C TYR A 45 -6.37 5.13 11.37
N ASP A 46 -7.61 5.16 11.84
CA ASP A 46 -8.01 4.62 13.15
C ASP A 46 -7.13 5.12 14.29
N GLU A 47 -7.11 6.45 14.50
CA GLU A 47 -6.26 7.12 15.51
C GLU A 47 -4.74 6.91 15.35
N GLY A 48 -4.31 6.31 14.23
CA GLY A 48 -2.92 6.01 13.91
C GLY A 48 -2.52 4.54 14.09
N GLU A 49 -3.46 3.67 14.46
CA GLU A 49 -3.22 2.25 14.67
C GLU A 49 -3.12 1.47 13.36
N ARG A 50 -3.89 1.85 12.33
CA ARG A 50 -3.85 1.21 11.02
C ARG A 50 -2.99 2.02 10.06
N TRP A 51 -1.99 1.35 9.48
CA TRP A 51 -1.08 1.94 8.51
C TRP A 51 -1.33 1.32 7.14
N ALA A 52 -1.35 2.17 6.12
CA ALA A 52 -1.38 1.77 4.73
C ALA A 52 -0.39 2.58 3.91
N PHE A 53 -0.19 2.19 2.66
CA PHE A 53 0.62 2.94 1.71
C PHE A 53 -0.13 3.17 0.41
N TYR A 54 -0.03 4.39 -0.12
CA TYR A 54 -0.53 4.74 -1.45
C TYR A 54 0.62 5.13 -2.38
N ASN A 55 0.71 4.42 -3.51
CA ASN A 55 1.68 4.70 -4.56
C ASN A 55 1.05 5.61 -5.62
N ASP A 56 1.47 6.87 -5.66
CA ASP A 56 0.95 7.87 -6.57
C ASP A 56 1.83 8.05 -7.82
N THR A 57 2.35 6.94 -8.35
CA THR A 57 3.16 6.90 -9.57
C THR A 57 2.56 5.98 -10.63
N LYS A 58 3.08 6.04 -11.87
CA LYS A 58 2.75 5.06 -12.93
C LYS A 58 3.91 4.14 -13.26
N GLU A 59 5.13 4.55 -12.91
CA GLU A 59 6.37 3.99 -13.43
C GLU A 59 7.12 3.12 -12.40
N TYR A 60 6.72 3.17 -11.14
CA TYR A 60 7.41 2.50 -10.04
C TYR A 60 6.48 1.61 -9.23
N GLU A 61 7.00 0.45 -8.84
CA GLU A 61 6.50 -0.33 -7.71
C GLU A 61 7.37 -0.04 -6.49
N PHE A 62 6.78 0.02 -5.30
CA PHE A 62 7.54 0.29 -4.07
C PHE A 62 7.68 -0.97 -3.24
N HIS A 63 8.91 -1.32 -2.91
CA HIS A 63 9.24 -2.41 -2.00
C HIS A 63 9.48 -1.80 -0.63
N ILE A 64 8.63 -2.13 0.34
CA ILE A 64 8.58 -1.50 1.66
C ILE A 64 8.89 -2.55 2.71
N ARG A 65 9.83 -2.23 3.60
CA ARG A 65 10.24 -3.07 4.71
C ARG A 65 10.30 -2.26 5.98
N TYR A 66 9.62 -2.70 7.03
CA TYR A 66 9.74 -2.13 8.37
C TYR A 66 10.24 -3.19 9.34
N TYR A 67 11.24 -2.82 10.12
CA TYR A 67 11.83 -3.62 11.17
C TYR A 67 11.38 -3.04 12.50
N PHE A 68 10.37 -3.65 13.11
CA PHE A 68 9.81 -3.28 14.39
C PHE A 68 10.51 -4.02 15.54
N SER A 69 10.64 -3.39 16.70
CA SER A 69 11.19 -4.06 17.87
C SER A 69 10.26 -5.17 18.37
N ARG A 70 10.83 -6.13 19.10
CA ARG A 70 10.13 -7.29 19.64
C ARG A 70 8.87 -6.94 20.44
N GLU A 71 8.88 -5.80 21.13
CA GLU A 71 7.80 -5.32 21.99
C GLU A 71 6.63 -4.70 21.21
N SER A 72 6.76 -4.55 19.89
CA SER A 72 5.69 -3.97 19.07
C SER A 72 4.50 -4.92 19.01
N ASP A 73 3.31 -4.41 19.31
CA ASP A 73 2.06 -5.16 19.23
C ASP A 73 1.36 -4.86 17.92
N ILE A 74 1.69 -5.63 16.89
CA ILE A 74 1.31 -5.35 15.50
C ILE A 74 0.94 -6.63 14.76
N GLU A 75 0.04 -6.49 13.80
CA GLU A 75 -0.37 -7.52 12.86
C GLU A 75 -0.20 -7.00 11.42
N ALA A 76 0.20 -7.87 10.49
CA ALA A 76 0.23 -7.53 9.06
C ALA A 76 -1.19 -7.60 8.48
N LEU A 77 -1.49 -6.67 7.57
CA LEU A 77 -2.77 -6.60 6.88
C LEU A 77 -2.64 -6.85 5.38
N GLY A 78 -3.74 -7.24 4.74
CA GLY A 78 -3.83 -7.37 3.28
C GLY A 78 -2.75 -8.29 2.71
N HIS A 79 -1.94 -7.73 1.80
CA HIS A 79 -0.83 -8.44 1.15
C HIS A 79 0.51 -8.32 1.90
N ALA A 80 0.55 -7.63 3.04
CA ALA A 80 1.76 -7.53 3.83
C ALA A 80 2.10 -8.87 4.49
N THR A 81 3.39 -9.15 4.62
CA THR A 81 3.89 -10.32 5.32
C THR A 81 4.60 -9.92 6.60
N LEU A 82 4.20 -10.50 7.74
CA LEU A 82 4.89 -10.37 9.03
C LEU A 82 5.76 -11.60 9.28
N SER A 83 7.04 -11.39 9.59
CA SER A 83 8.00 -12.45 9.98
C SER A 83 8.76 -12.06 11.25
N GLU A 84 9.05 -13.01 12.13
CA GLU A 84 9.93 -12.79 13.27
C GLU A 84 11.38 -13.11 12.87
N LEU A 85 12.30 -12.20 13.19
CA LEU A 85 13.73 -12.34 12.94
C LEU A 85 14.43 -13.05 14.10
N GLU A 86 15.64 -13.56 13.87
CA GLU A 86 16.41 -14.31 14.89
C GLU A 86 16.68 -13.52 16.18
N ASN A 87 16.70 -12.19 16.11
CA ASN A 87 16.87 -11.30 17.26
C ASN A 87 15.54 -10.95 17.98
N GLY A 88 14.42 -11.53 17.56
CA GLY A 88 13.08 -11.28 18.08
C GLY A 88 12.40 -10.03 17.50
N ASN A 89 13.06 -9.26 16.64
CA ASN A 89 12.41 -8.15 15.95
C ASN A 89 11.40 -8.68 14.92
N LYS A 90 10.41 -7.85 14.61
CA LYS A 90 9.36 -8.15 13.64
C LYS A 90 9.66 -7.45 12.32
N LEU A 91 9.64 -8.16 11.22
CA LEU A 91 9.78 -7.64 9.86
C LEU A 91 8.41 -7.67 9.18
N VAL A 92 7.92 -6.50 8.76
CA VAL A 92 6.74 -6.39 7.90
C VAL A 92 7.17 -5.91 6.51
N GLU A 93 6.78 -6.64 5.48
CA GLU A 93 7.14 -6.34 4.08
C GLU A 93 5.90 -6.27 3.20
N ILE A 94 5.91 -5.37 2.21
CA ILE A 94 4.88 -5.28 1.18
C ILE A 94 5.45 -4.70 -0.12
N ILE A 95 4.81 -5.03 -1.25
CA ILE A 95 5.01 -4.36 -2.53
C ILE A 95 3.74 -3.55 -2.84
N VAL A 96 3.89 -2.26 -3.17
CA VAL A 96 2.77 -1.39 -3.52
C VAL A 96 2.92 -0.95 -4.97
N TYR A 97 2.00 -1.40 -5.82
CA TYR A 97 2.02 -1.13 -7.25
C TYR A 97 1.43 0.24 -7.60
N PRO A 98 1.68 0.75 -8.83
CA PRO A 98 1.15 2.02 -9.29
C PRO A 98 -0.34 2.26 -9.02
N LYS A 99 -0.65 3.40 -8.41
CA LYS A 99 -2.01 3.91 -8.13
C LYS A 99 -2.81 3.05 -7.17
N GLU A 100 -2.16 2.12 -6.48
CA GLU A 100 -2.80 1.25 -5.51
C GLU A 100 -2.58 1.74 -4.09
N THR A 101 -3.54 1.39 -3.24
CA THR A 101 -3.46 1.54 -1.79
C THR A 101 -3.45 0.15 -1.19
N GLU A 102 -2.46 -0.11 -0.35
CA GLU A 102 -2.29 -1.39 0.31
C GLU A 102 -2.21 -1.19 1.83
N ASP A 103 -3.07 -1.89 2.55
CA ASP A 103 -2.98 -1.97 4.01
C ASP A 103 -1.68 -2.70 4.39
N PHE A 104 -0.99 -2.16 5.39
CA PHE A 104 0.34 -2.63 5.78
C PHE A 104 0.32 -3.33 7.13
N MET A 105 -0.20 -2.65 8.15
CA MET A 105 -0.30 -3.21 9.49
C MET A 105 -1.40 -2.54 10.30
N VAL A 106 -1.78 -3.18 11.40
CA VAL A 106 -2.57 -2.58 12.49
C VAL A 106 -1.90 -2.83 13.84
N GLY A 107 -2.08 -1.91 14.78
CA GLY A 107 -1.70 -2.05 16.19
C GLY A 107 -0.82 -0.92 16.70
N VAL A 108 -0.06 -1.20 17.75
CA VAL A 108 0.81 -0.23 18.43
C VAL A 108 2.27 -0.50 18.09
N PRO A 109 2.86 0.25 17.14
CA PRO A 109 4.27 0.09 16.79
C PRO A 109 5.18 0.59 17.92
N GLY A 110 6.18 -0.22 18.29
CA GLY A 110 7.29 0.19 19.14
C GLY A 110 8.34 0.99 18.37
N SER A 111 9.62 0.81 18.69
CA SER A 111 10.70 1.39 17.89
C SER A 111 10.83 0.67 16.55
N TYR A 112 11.09 1.40 15.47
CA TYR A 112 11.24 0.80 14.15
C TYR A 112 12.27 1.51 13.28
N THR A 113 12.81 0.77 12.32
CA THR A 113 13.53 1.29 11.15
C THR A 113 12.85 0.83 9.88
N SER A 114 13.08 1.52 8.77
CA SER A 114 12.42 1.21 7.50
C SER A 114 13.35 1.36 6.31
N THR A 115 13.14 0.50 5.32
CA THR A 115 13.73 0.59 3.99
C THR A 115 12.60 0.72 2.97
N VAL A 116 12.68 1.72 2.10
CA VAL A 116 11.69 1.96 1.05
C VAL A 116 12.43 2.15 -0.27
N GLU A 117 12.17 1.26 -1.22
CA GLU A 117 12.86 1.22 -2.51
C GLU A 117 11.85 1.41 -3.65
N ALA A 118 12.13 2.36 -4.53
CA ALA A 118 11.37 2.56 -5.76
C ALA A 118 12.00 1.72 -6.87
N MET A 119 11.28 0.71 -7.34
CA MET A 119 11.74 -0.19 -8.39
C MET A 119 10.96 0.12 -9.68
N PRO A 120 11.60 0.13 -10.87
CA PRO A 120 10.87 0.15 -12.12
C PRO A 120 9.90 -1.03 -12.19
N LEU A 121 8.76 -0.86 -12.86
CA LEU A 121 7.76 -1.92 -12.98
C LEU A 121 8.36 -3.23 -13.49
N SER A 122 8.22 -4.25 -12.66
CA SER A 122 8.69 -5.58 -12.96
C SER A 122 7.81 -6.29 -13.99
N GLU A 123 8.30 -7.38 -14.57
CA GLU A 123 7.45 -8.29 -15.34
C GLU A 123 6.31 -8.87 -14.49
N ARG A 124 6.51 -9.00 -13.16
CA ARG A 124 5.49 -9.47 -12.23
C ARG A 124 4.27 -8.55 -12.23
N PHE A 125 4.47 -7.23 -12.14
CA PHE A 125 3.38 -6.25 -12.28
C PHE A 125 2.61 -6.44 -13.59
N LYS A 126 3.32 -6.64 -14.71
CA LYS A 126 2.67 -6.86 -16.01
C LYS A 126 1.80 -8.11 -15.99
N HIS A 127 2.29 -9.20 -15.40
CA HIS A 127 1.52 -10.45 -15.28
C HIS A 127 0.31 -10.29 -14.37
N GLU A 128 0.44 -9.61 -13.23
CA GLU A 128 -0.67 -9.37 -12.31
C GLU A 128 -1.75 -8.49 -12.95
N LYS A 129 -1.38 -7.41 -13.65
CA LYS A 129 -2.34 -6.60 -14.42
C LYS A 129 -2.99 -7.35 -15.57
N LEU A 130 -2.25 -8.23 -16.25
CA LEU A 130 -2.82 -9.08 -17.30
C LEU A 130 -3.81 -10.10 -16.72
N LYS A 131 -3.51 -10.65 -15.54
CA LYS A 131 -4.38 -11.58 -14.84
C LYS A 131 -5.67 -10.89 -14.40
N GLU A 132 -5.59 -9.73 -13.74
CA GLU A 132 -6.75 -8.92 -13.36
C GLU A 132 -7.65 -8.61 -14.58
N GLN A 133 -7.04 -8.16 -15.69
CA GLN A 133 -7.78 -7.88 -16.92
C GLN A 133 -8.42 -9.12 -17.54
N PHE A 134 -7.80 -10.29 -17.36
CA PHE A 134 -8.35 -11.56 -17.83
C PHE A 134 -9.54 -11.98 -16.96
N ASP A 135 -9.37 -11.94 -15.64
CA ASP A 135 -10.39 -12.31 -14.65
C ASP A 135 -11.65 -11.41 -14.82
N GLU A 136 -11.48 -10.09 -14.95
CA GLU A 136 -12.59 -9.16 -15.23
C GLU A 136 -13.33 -9.48 -16.55
N LYS A 137 -12.60 -9.95 -17.58
CA LYS A 137 -13.22 -10.31 -18.87
C LYS A 137 -14.00 -11.60 -18.79
N VAL A 138 -13.60 -12.52 -17.92
CA VAL A 138 -14.31 -13.77 -17.65
C VAL A 138 -15.61 -13.45 -16.92
N GLU A 139 -15.57 -12.69 -15.83
CA GLU A 139 -16.76 -12.29 -15.07
C GLU A 139 -17.80 -11.58 -15.97
N LYS A 140 -17.36 -10.58 -16.76
CA LYS A 140 -18.26 -9.86 -17.70
C LYS A 140 -18.85 -10.75 -18.79
N LYS A 141 -18.24 -11.90 -19.11
CA LYS A 141 -18.80 -12.87 -20.07
C LYS A 141 -19.85 -13.75 -19.40
N GLU A 142 -19.58 -14.24 -18.20
CA GLU A 142 -20.50 -15.06 -17.43
C GLU A 142 -21.80 -14.30 -17.12
N GLU A 143 -21.71 -13.06 -16.65
CA GLU A 143 -22.89 -12.20 -16.41
C GLU A 143 -23.74 -12.00 -17.67
N LYS A 144 -23.09 -11.85 -18.83
CA LYS A 144 -23.79 -11.70 -20.13
C LYS A 144 -24.46 -12.99 -20.58
N GLU A 145 -23.91 -14.16 -20.28
CA GLU A 145 -24.52 -15.44 -20.59
C GLU A 145 -25.70 -15.73 -19.67
N GLU A 146 -25.58 -15.45 -18.38
CA GLU A 146 -26.69 -15.57 -17.42
C GLU A 146 -27.86 -14.64 -17.77
N ALA A 147 -27.59 -13.37 -18.08
CA ALA A 147 -28.62 -12.41 -18.49
C ALA A 147 -29.38 -12.87 -19.76
N LYS A 148 -28.67 -13.47 -20.73
CA LYS A 148 -29.29 -14.04 -21.94
C LYS A 148 -30.16 -15.26 -21.64
N MET A 149 -29.76 -16.09 -20.67
CA MET A 149 -30.51 -17.28 -20.26
C MET A 149 -31.79 -16.92 -19.51
N ILE A 150 -31.75 -15.88 -18.68
CA ILE A 150 -32.94 -15.35 -17.99
C ILE A 150 -33.92 -14.73 -18.99
N HIS A 151 -33.42 -13.97 -19.97
CA HIS A 151 -34.28 -13.33 -20.99
C HIS A 151 -34.95 -14.33 -21.95
N ARG A 152 -34.41 -15.55 -22.10
CA ARG A 152 -35.00 -16.62 -22.94
C ARG A 152 -36.09 -17.44 -22.26
N LYS A 153 -36.28 -17.29 -20.94
CA LYS A 153 -37.24 -18.07 -20.14
C LYS A 153 -38.55 -17.32 -19.83
N ASN A 154 -38.68 -16.07 -20.26
CA ASN A 154 -39.90 -15.25 -20.22
C ASN A 154 -40.45 -15.05 -21.63
#